data_AF-A0A199NYS8-F1
#
_entry.id   AF-A0A199NYS8-F1
#
_cell.length_a   1.000
_cell.length_b   1.000
_cell.length_c   1.000
_cell.angle_alpha   90.00
_cell.angle_beta   90.00
_cell.angle_gamma   90.00
#
_symmetry.space_group_name_H-M   'P 1'
#
loop_
_entity.id
_entity.type
_entity.pdbx_description
1 polymer ?
#
loop_
_entity_poly.entity_id
_entity_poly.type
_entity_poly.pdbx_seq_one_letter_code
_entity_poly.pdbx_strand_id
1 'polypeptide(L)'
;MKWMLAMLAAAALAPLASSAQQGAAEGRLAQLYAARPPAGSAFVRVLNPGNAALEVGIGNGAAQRIGPATRATRYAIVEGGKPFALRVAGKARAQAQVAAGSYTTLVLDAVAPSRPLAVLADGGSSSDALKAEIRFYNVASDCGQARLTIADNGAVVFPSVAAGASSARAINPVKARLVAACGSKDSAPLALPSLQPGDHYSLFLSGSGSAPVLQGQLSGTDPVGR
;
A
#
# COMPACT_ATOMS: atom_id res chain seq x y z
N MET A 1 -30.55 -77.07 -17.37
CA MET A 1 -30.83 -76.56 -16.01
C MET A 1 -29.84 -75.44 -15.72
N LYS A 2 -30.34 -74.26 -15.32
CA LYS A 2 -29.65 -72.99 -15.03
C LYS A 2 -29.12 -72.17 -16.23
N TRP A 3 -29.87 -71.09 -16.47
CA TRP A 3 -29.52 -69.89 -17.22
C TRP A 3 -28.29 -69.18 -16.62
N MET A 4 -27.51 -68.49 -17.46
CA MET A 4 -26.89 -67.21 -17.07
C MET A 4 -26.71 -66.33 -18.32
N LEU A 5 -27.48 -65.24 -18.32
CA LEU A 5 -27.30 -64.02 -19.12
C LEU A 5 -25.90 -63.45 -18.87
N ALA A 6 -25.22 -63.01 -19.94
CA ALA A 6 -24.15 -62.02 -19.83
C ALA A 6 -24.54 -60.79 -20.66
N MET A 7 -24.90 -59.72 -19.93
CA MET A 7 -25.27 -58.41 -20.44
C MET A 7 -24.06 -57.70 -21.08
N LEU A 8 -24.29 -57.05 -22.22
CA LEU A 8 -23.39 -56.06 -22.80
C LEU A 8 -23.29 -54.84 -21.85
N ALA A 9 -22.07 -54.47 -21.47
CA ALA A 9 -21.79 -53.20 -20.80
C ALA A 9 -21.30 -52.17 -21.83
N ALA A 10 -22.13 -51.16 -22.09
CA ALA A 10 -21.77 -49.98 -22.87
C ALA A 10 -20.94 -49.01 -22.01
N ALA A 11 -19.72 -48.71 -22.43
CA ALA A 11 -18.86 -47.73 -21.78
C ALA A 11 -19.25 -46.31 -22.22
N ALA A 12 -19.84 -45.53 -21.31
CA ALA A 12 -20.09 -44.11 -21.50
C ALA A 12 -18.86 -43.30 -21.04
N LEU A 13 -18.23 -42.56 -21.97
CA LEU A 13 -17.21 -41.57 -21.64
C LEU A 13 -17.87 -40.30 -21.10
N ALA A 14 -17.55 -39.93 -19.85
CA ALA A 14 -17.87 -38.62 -19.28
C ALA A 14 -16.64 -37.69 -19.38
N PRO A 15 -16.76 -36.46 -19.91
CA PRO A 15 -15.67 -35.50 -19.90
C PRO A 15 -15.55 -34.83 -18.52
N LEU A 16 -14.36 -34.94 -17.92
CA LEU A 16 -13.99 -34.19 -16.72
C LEU A 16 -13.81 -32.71 -17.10
N ALA A 17 -14.73 -31.87 -16.61
CA ALA A 17 -14.60 -30.43 -16.66
C ALA A 17 -13.52 -29.97 -15.68
N SER A 18 -12.29 -29.78 -16.17
CA SER A 18 -11.24 -29.08 -15.44
C SER A 18 -11.52 -27.58 -15.47
N SER A 19 -12.13 -27.04 -14.41
CA SER A 19 -12.19 -25.60 -14.17
C SER A 19 -10.78 -25.08 -13.92
N ALA A 20 -10.19 -24.47 -14.96
CA ALA A 20 -8.87 -23.87 -14.88
C ALA A 20 -8.89 -22.62 -13.98
N GLN A 21 -8.20 -22.70 -12.85
CA GLN A 21 -7.88 -21.57 -11.97
C GLN A 21 -6.84 -20.65 -12.64
N GLN A 22 -7.21 -19.96 -13.72
CA GLN A 22 -6.27 -19.17 -14.53
C GLN A 22 -5.93 -17.78 -13.95
N GLY A 23 -6.66 -17.29 -12.94
CA GLY A 23 -6.45 -15.93 -12.41
C GLY A 23 -5.21 -15.71 -11.55
N ALA A 24 -4.58 -16.77 -11.01
CA ALA A 24 -3.47 -16.62 -10.06
C ALA A 24 -2.10 -16.45 -10.73
N ALA A 25 -1.92 -16.93 -11.96
CA ALA A 25 -0.62 -16.86 -12.65
C ALA A 25 -0.37 -15.49 -13.28
N GLU A 26 -1.37 -14.89 -13.92
CA GLU A 26 -1.27 -13.54 -14.52
C GLU A 26 -1.05 -12.45 -13.46
N GLY A 27 -1.70 -12.57 -12.30
CA GLY A 27 -1.49 -11.63 -11.18
C GLY A 27 -0.05 -11.62 -10.65
N ARG A 28 0.66 -12.76 -10.69
CA ARG A 28 2.08 -12.85 -10.27
C ARG A 28 3.04 -12.27 -11.30
N LEU A 29 2.74 -12.40 -12.60
CA LEU A 29 3.53 -11.75 -13.66
C LEU A 29 3.31 -10.24 -13.69
N ALA A 30 2.09 -9.77 -13.38
CA ALA A 30 1.80 -8.35 -13.22
C ALA A 30 2.48 -7.74 -11.97
N GLN A 31 2.70 -8.51 -10.90
CA GLN A 31 3.52 -8.10 -9.74
C GLN A 31 5.02 -7.97 -10.07
N LEU A 32 5.51 -8.74 -11.05
CA LEU A 32 6.91 -8.69 -11.51
C LEU A 32 7.23 -7.46 -12.36
N TYR A 33 6.25 -6.63 -12.70
CA TYR A 33 6.48 -5.29 -13.24
C TYR A 33 5.87 -4.31 -12.26
N ALA A 34 6.70 -3.45 -11.63
CA ALA A 34 6.18 -2.40 -10.77
C ALA A 34 5.06 -1.67 -11.51
N ALA A 35 3.87 -1.60 -10.91
CA ALA A 35 2.73 -0.94 -11.54
C ALA A 35 3.18 0.44 -12.01
N ARG A 36 2.81 0.85 -13.22
CA ARG A 36 3.07 2.20 -13.69
C ARG A 36 1.72 2.84 -13.98
N PRO A 37 1.51 4.12 -13.62
CA PRO A 37 0.30 4.81 -14.05
C PRO A 37 0.19 4.69 -15.58
N PRO A 38 -1.02 4.48 -16.14
CA PRO A 38 -1.23 4.59 -17.58
C PRO A 38 -0.69 5.92 -18.12
N ALA A 39 -0.38 5.98 -19.41
CA ALA A 39 0.11 7.22 -20.03
C ALA A 39 -0.85 8.40 -19.73
N GLY A 40 -0.28 9.54 -19.31
CA GLY A 40 -1.06 10.72 -18.92
C GLY A 40 -1.79 10.62 -17.57
N SER A 41 -1.67 9.50 -16.84
CA SER A 41 -2.31 9.29 -15.53
C SER A 41 -1.31 9.42 -14.37
N ALA A 42 -1.81 9.47 -13.14
CA ALA A 42 -1.03 9.40 -11.92
C ALA A 42 -1.68 8.43 -10.92
N PHE A 43 -0.87 7.87 -10.01
CA PHE A 43 -1.37 7.10 -8.87
C PHE A 43 -1.42 7.99 -7.63
N VAL A 44 -2.59 8.06 -7.01
CA VAL A 44 -2.84 8.89 -5.83
C VAL A 44 -3.47 8.07 -4.73
N ARG A 45 -2.99 8.21 -3.50
CA ARG A 45 -3.68 7.68 -2.31
C ARG A 45 -3.84 8.76 -1.25
N VAL A 46 -4.73 8.52 -0.28
CA VAL A 46 -4.87 9.38 0.91
C VAL A 46 -4.38 8.64 2.15
N LEU A 47 -3.62 9.32 2.99
CA LEU A 47 -3.09 8.86 4.27
C LEU A 47 -3.79 9.59 5.43
N ASN A 48 -4.23 8.86 6.43
CA ASN A 48 -4.77 9.39 7.68
C ASN A 48 -3.81 9.10 8.86
N PRO A 49 -3.00 10.09 9.29
CA PRO A 49 -2.12 9.94 10.46
C PRO A 49 -2.88 10.04 11.80
N GLY A 50 -4.15 10.44 11.79
CA GLY A 50 -4.96 10.63 12.99
C GLY A 50 -5.49 9.34 13.62
N ASN A 51 -6.10 9.47 14.80
CA ASN A 51 -6.63 8.34 15.56
C ASN A 51 -8.09 7.97 15.23
N ALA A 52 -8.81 8.85 14.52
CA ALA A 52 -10.17 8.58 14.07
C ALA A 52 -10.18 7.89 12.71
N ALA A 53 -11.03 6.88 12.54
CA ALA A 53 -11.27 6.27 11.23
C ALA A 53 -12.21 7.16 10.39
N LEU A 54 -11.89 7.35 9.11
CA LEU A 54 -12.62 8.20 8.18
C LEU A 54 -12.88 7.45 6.87
N GLU A 55 -14.04 7.69 6.27
CA GLU A 55 -14.33 7.24 4.91
C GLU A 55 -13.70 8.22 3.90
N VAL A 56 -12.87 7.69 2.99
CA VAL A 56 -12.19 8.49 1.97
C VAL A 56 -12.36 7.88 0.59
N GLY A 57 -12.80 8.69 -0.37
CA GLY A 57 -12.88 8.32 -1.79
C GLY A 57 -12.05 9.28 -2.65
N ILE A 58 -11.46 8.75 -3.73
CA ILE A 58 -10.65 9.51 -4.70
C ILE A 58 -11.31 9.38 -6.06
N GLY A 59 -11.62 10.52 -6.69
CA GLY A 59 -12.43 10.58 -7.90
C GLY A 59 -13.72 9.77 -7.77
N ASN A 60 -13.95 8.90 -8.75
CA ASN A 60 -15.11 8.01 -8.83
C ASN A 60 -14.87 6.66 -8.13
N GLY A 61 -13.72 6.44 -7.51
CA GLY A 61 -13.41 5.19 -6.80
C GLY A 61 -14.28 4.95 -5.57
N ALA A 62 -14.37 3.70 -5.11
CA ALA A 62 -15.11 3.37 -3.90
C ALA A 62 -14.53 4.10 -2.68
N ALA A 63 -15.38 4.41 -1.70
CA ALA A 63 -14.89 4.93 -0.42
C ALA A 63 -14.17 3.82 0.35
N GLN A 64 -13.06 4.18 1.00
CA GLN A 64 -12.23 3.30 1.80
C GLN A 64 -12.14 3.88 3.22
N ARG A 65 -12.32 3.02 4.22
CA ARG A 65 -12.18 3.38 5.63
C ARG A 65 -10.71 3.38 6.04
N ILE A 66 -10.16 4.54 6.39
CA ILE A 66 -8.75 4.69 6.79
C ILE A 66 -8.60 5.31 8.19
N GLY A 67 -7.65 4.84 8.97
CA GLY A 67 -7.39 5.20 10.37
C GLY A 67 -6.37 4.27 11.03
N PRO A 68 -6.42 4.03 12.36
CA PRO A 68 -5.44 3.21 13.07
C PRO A 68 -5.25 1.78 12.60
N ALA A 69 -6.28 1.14 12.03
CA ALA A 69 -6.18 -0.21 11.50
C ALA A 69 -5.60 -0.29 10.09
N THR A 70 -5.75 0.78 9.29
CA THR A 70 -5.31 0.86 7.89
C THR A 70 -5.10 2.32 7.56
N ARG A 71 -3.84 2.76 7.47
CA ARG A 71 -3.49 4.18 7.45
C ARG A 71 -3.79 4.87 6.14
N ALA A 72 -3.67 4.15 5.03
CA ALA A 72 -3.82 4.74 3.71
C ALA A 72 -4.83 3.98 2.86
N THR A 73 -5.46 4.69 1.93
CA THR A 73 -6.23 4.04 0.86
C THR A 73 -5.28 3.24 -0.05
N ARG A 74 -5.84 2.37 -0.87
CA ARG A 74 -5.19 1.95 -2.11
C ARG A 74 -4.91 3.16 -3.00
N TYR A 75 -3.95 3.03 -3.91
CA TYR A 75 -3.70 4.01 -4.94
C TYR A 75 -4.83 3.98 -5.96
N ALA A 76 -5.53 5.10 -6.11
CA ALA A 76 -6.46 5.33 -7.20
C ALA A 76 -5.72 5.88 -8.43
N ILE A 77 -6.29 5.66 -9.61
CA ILE A 77 -5.80 6.21 -10.86
C ILE A 77 -6.56 7.51 -11.14
N VAL A 78 -5.82 8.60 -11.36
CA VAL A 78 -6.38 9.89 -11.75
C VAL A 78 -5.68 10.43 -12.99
N GLU A 79 -6.31 11.35 -13.72
CA GLU A 79 -5.64 12.06 -14.80
C GLU A 79 -4.53 12.95 -14.24
N GLY A 80 -3.33 12.83 -14.79
CA GLY A 80 -2.19 13.68 -14.44
C GLY A 80 -2.34 15.08 -15.04
N GLY A 81 -1.87 16.09 -14.32
CA GLY A 81 -1.96 17.49 -14.76
C GLY A 81 -3.37 18.08 -14.73
N LYS A 82 -4.33 17.41 -14.07
CA LYS A 82 -5.69 17.90 -13.89
C LYS A 82 -6.14 17.83 -12.43
N PRO A 83 -6.98 18.78 -11.97
CA PRO A 83 -7.66 18.65 -10.69
C PRO A 83 -8.56 17.42 -10.65
N PHE A 84 -8.79 16.87 -9.46
CA PHE A 84 -9.69 15.73 -9.26
C PHE A 84 -10.47 15.86 -7.96
N ALA A 85 -11.59 15.15 -7.86
CA ALA A 85 -12.43 15.18 -6.66
C ALA A 85 -11.89 14.23 -5.58
N LEU A 86 -12.05 14.63 -4.33
CA LEU A 86 -11.91 13.80 -3.14
C LEU A 86 -13.22 13.82 -2.35
N ARG A 87 -13.49 12.75 -1.63
CA ARG A 87 -14.54 12.70 -0.60
C ARG A 87 -13.87 12.31 0.70
N VAL A 88 -13.95 13.15 1.72
CA VAL A 88 -13.35 12.89 3.05
C VAL A 88 -14.44 13.07 4.10
N ALA A 89 -14.73 12.01 4.86
CA ALA A 89 -15.80 11.96 5.84
C ALA A 89 -17.16 12.41 5.23
N GLY A 90 -17.46 11.91 4.03
CA GLY A 90 -18.69 12.22 3.29
C GLY A 90 -18.72 13.61 2.65
N LYS A 91 -17.71 14.48 2.87
CA LYS A 91 -17.65 15.81 2.27
C LYS A 91 -16.80 15.83 1.01
N ALA A 92 -17.37 16.29 -0.09
CA ALA A 92 -16.66 16.49 -1.35
C ALA A 92 -15.65 17.64 -1.25
N ARG A 93 -14.51 17.50 -1.92
CA ARG A 93 -13.42 18.48 -2.02
C ARG A 93 -12.77 18.39 -3.38
N ALA A 94 -12.26 19.51 -3.88
CA ALA A 94 -11.36 19.51 -5.03
C ALA A 94 -9.92 19.40 -4.56
N GLN A 95 -9.15 18.52 -5.17
CA GLN A 95 -7.71 18.43 -5.01
C GLN A 95 -7.04 19.03 -6.26
N ALA A 96 -5.99 19.81 -6.04
CA ALA A 96 -5.19 20.34 -7.13
C ALA A 96 -4.48 19.21 -7.91
N GLN A 97 -4.01 19.53 -9.11
CA GLN A 97 -3.33 18.57 -9.97
C GLN A 97 -2.12 17.90 -9.32
N VAL A 98 -1.86 16.67 -9.73
CA VAL A 98 -0.59 15.95 -9.50
C VAL A 98 0.09 15.70 -10.84
N ALA A 99 1.41 15.56 -10.85
CA ALA A 99 2.15 15.33 -12.09
C ALA A 99 1.77 13.98 -12.73
N ALA A 100 1.67 13.94 -14.05
CA ALA A 100 1.52 12.68 -14.79
C ALA A 100 2.73 11.75 -14.55
N GLY A 101 2.48 10.45 -14.55
CA GLY A 101 3.48 9.42 -14.25
C GLY A 101 3.93 9.36 -12.79
N SER A 102 3.32 10.16 -11.89
CA SER A 102 3.71 10.21 -10.48
C SER A 102 2.99 9.19 -9.61
N TYR A 103 3.65 8.88 -8.49
CA TYR A 103 3.04 8.33 -7.30
C TYR A 103 2.95 9.45 -6.26
N THR A 104 1.75 9.69 -5.72
CA THR A 104 1.51 10.76 -4.74
C THR A 104 0.70 10.24 -3.56
N THR A 105 1.17 10.54 -2.35
CA THR A 105 0.40 10.35 -1.12
C THR A 105 -0.08 11.71 -0.62
N LEU A 106 -1.40 11.87 -0.49
CA LEU A 106 -2.02 13.05 0.11
C LEU A 106 -2.27 12.78 1.60
N VAL A 107 -1.74 13.62 2.48
CA VAL A 107 -1.79 13.40 3.92
C VAL A 107 -2.85 14.31 4.54
N LEU A 108 -3.82 13.72 5.22
CA LEU A 108 -4.80 14.45 6.02
C LEU A 108 -4.11 15.09 7.24
N ASP A 109 -4.56 16.28 7.62
CA ASP A 109 -4.22 16.83 8.93
C ASP A 109 -4.81 15.93 10.04
N ALA A 110 -3.95 15.54 11.00
CA ALA A 110 -4.29 14.57 12.03
C ALA A 110 -5.39 15.04 13.01
N VAL A 111 -5.53 16.36 13.18
CA VAL A 111 -6.44 16.99 14.16
C VAL A 111 -7.67 17.57 13.46
N ALA A 112 -7.46 18.21 12.32
CA ALA A 112 -8.50 18.88 11.54
C ALA A 112 -8.52 18.35 10.09
N PRO A 113 -9.11 17.17 9.84
CA PRO A 113 -9.15 16.57 8.50
C PRO A 113 -9.82 17.42 7.43
N SER A 114 -10.50 18.52 7.79
CA SER A 114 -11.05 19.56 6.89
C SER A 114 -10.00 20.47 6.25
N ARG A 115 -8.80 20.56 6.82
CA ARG A 115 -7.71 21.38 6.28
C ARG A 115 -7.18 20.84 4.93
N PRO A 116 -6.46 21.69 4.17
CA PRO A 116 -5.77 21.25 2.97
C PRO A 116 -4.86 20.06 3.24
N LEU A 117 -4.82 19.12 2.30
CA LEU A 117 -3.96 17.94 2.41
C LEU A 117 -2.51 18.33 2.09
N ALA A 118 -1.57 17.79 2.86
CA ALA A 118 -0.16 17.87 2.47
C ALA A 118 0.11 16.90 1.32
N VAL A 119 0.94 17.30 0.36
CA VAL A 119 1.25 16.51 -0.83
C VAL A 119 2.64 15.93 -0.70
N LEU A 120 2.74 14.60 -0.63
CA LEU A 120 4.00 13.88 -0.58
C LEU A 120 4.23 13.17 -1.91
N ALA A 121 5.28 13.57 -2.61
CA ALA A 121 5.74 12.85 -3.78
C ALA A 121 6.40 11.53 -3.34
N ASP A 122 5.89 10.41 -3.83
CA ASP A 122 6.42 9.09 -3.52
C ASP A 122 7.58 8.73 -4.47
N GLY A 123 8.64 9.53 -4.47
CA GLY A 123 9.86 9.30 -5.26
C GLY A 123 10.78 8.22 -4.69
N GLY A 124 11.85 7.88 -5.42
CA GLY A 124 12.97 7.06 -4.92
C GLY A 124 12.79 5.54 -4.96
N SER A 125 11.76 5.02 -5.63
CA SER A 125 11.60 3.57 -5.82
C SER A 125 12.60 3.01 -6.82
N SER A 126 13.18 1.84 -6.53
CA SER A 126 14.00 1.12 -7.52
C SER A 126 13.12 0.28 -8.44
N SER A 127 13.47 0.15 -9.71
CA SER A 127 12.73 -0.68 -10.68
C SER A 127 13.06 -2.18 -10.62
N ASP A 128 13.77 -2.64 -9.56
CA ASP A 128 14.16 -4.04 -9.41
C ASP A 128 12.98 -4.86 -8.86
N ALA A 129 12.18 -5.40 -9.78
CA ALA A 129 11.00 -6.18 -9.44
C ALA A 129 11.31 -7.56 -8.82
N LEU A 130 12.58 -7.97 -8.74
CA LEU A 130 12.99 -9.19 -8.05
C LEU A 130 13.08 -8.99 -6.52
N LYS A 131 12.85 -7.77 -6.03
CA LYS A 131 12.86 -7.42 -4.61
C LYS A 131 11.52 -6.89 -4.16
N ALA A 132 11.30 -6.96 -2.85
CA ALA A 132 10.24 -6.17 -2.23
C ALA A 132 10.76 -4.74 -2.02
N GLU A 133 9.88 -3.76 -2.01
CA GLU A 133 10.18 -2.39 -1.61
C GLU A 133 9.56 -2.09 -0.25
N ILE A 134 10.33 -1.45 0.62
CA ILE A 134 9.79 -0.76 1.79
C ILE A 134 9.87 0.75 1.60
N ARG A 135 8.84 1.46 2.03
CA ARG A 135 8.80 2.92 2.03
C ARG A 135 8.43 3.44 3.41
N PHE A 136 9.29 4.26 3.98
CA PHE A 136 9.10 4.83 5.30
C PHE A 136 8.65 6.29 5.22
N TYR A 137 7.55 6.60 5.88
CA TYR A 137 6.91 7.91 5.95
C TYR A 137 7.06 8.49 7.35
N ASN A 138 7.54 9.72 7.44
CA ASN A 138 7.52 10.48 8.68
C ASN A 138 6.34 11.47 8.67
N VAL A 139 5.25 11.09 9.34
CA VAL A 139 4.03 11.91 9.49
C VAL A 139 3.66 12.09 10.97
N ALA A 140 4.60 11.84 11.88
CA ALA A 140 4.42 12.11 13.30
C ALA A 140 4.51 13.61 13.58
N SER A 141 3.68 14.11 14.50
CA SER A 141 3.81 15.48 14.96
C SER A 141 5.11 15.65 15.74
N ASP A 142 5.70 16.85 15.70
CA ASP A 142 6.89 17.20 16.49
C ASP A 142 8.09 16.27 16.25
N CYS A 143 8.14 15.66 15.06
CA CYS A 143 9.22 14.77 14.66
C CYS A 143 9.98 15.29 13.44
N GLY A 144 10.92 16.22 13.67
CA GLY A 144 11.69 16.87 12.60
C GLY A 144 12.48 15.89 11.73
N GLN A 145 13.02 14.82 12.31
CA GLN A 145 13.73 13.76 11.61
C GLN A 145 13.44 12.40 12.26
N ALA A 146 13.02 11.45 11.44
CA ALA A 146 12.76 10.08 11.87
C ALA A 146 13.84 9.13 11.35
N ARG A 147 14.15 8.11 12.15
CA ARG A 147 15.07 7.04 11.78
C ARG A 147 14.34 5.70 11.85
N LEU A 148 14.70 4.76 10.97
CA LEU A 148 14.22 3.39 11.00
C LEU A 148 15.40 2.43 11.12
N THR A 149 15.35 1.53 12.10
CA THR A 149 16.36 0.49 12.31
C THR A 149 15.72 -0.89 12.40
N ILE A 150 16.54 -1.91 12.25
CA ILE A 150 16.20 -3.24 12.76
C ILE A 150 16.24 -3.15 14.31
N ALA A 151 15.30 -3.82 14.98
CA ALA A 151 15.22 -3.90 16.43
C ALA A 151 16.50 -4.47 17.06
N ASP A 152 16.61 -4.42 18.39
CA ASP A 152 17.69 -5.04 19.16
C ASP A 152 19.09 -4.53 18.75
N ASN A 153 19.20 -3.21 18.57
CA ASN A 153 20.42 -2.51 18.11
C ASN A 153 20.92 -2.96 16.73
N GLY A 154 19.99 -3.42 15.88
CA GLY A 154 20.31 -3.84 14.52
C GLY A 154 20.66 -2.71 13.56
N ALA A 155 20.91 -3.08 12.31
CA ALA A 155 21.36 -2.17 11.26
C ALA A 155 20.36 -1.03 10.97
N VAL A 156 20.90 0.08 10.47
CA VAL A 156 20.12 1.25 10.04
C VAL A 156 19.46 0.96 8.70
N VAL A 157 18.15 1.12 8.64
CA VAL A 157 17.36 0.95 7.40
C VAL A 157 17.17 2.29 6.69
N PHE A 158 16.73 3.31 7.43
CA PHE A 158 16.68 4.70 6.97
C PHE A 158 17.31 5.60 8.04
N PRO A 159 18.42 6.30 7.74
CA PRO A 159 19.16 7.05 8.75
C PRO A 159 18.46 8.34 9.19
N SER A 160 17.78 9.03 8.27
CA SER A 160 17.03 10.25 8.53
C SER A 160 15.97 10.46 7.45
N VAL A 161 14.72 10.64 7.86
CA VAL A 161 13.58 11.01 7.02
C VAL A 161 12.92 12.23 7.64
N ALA A 162 12.96 13.36 6.92
CA ALA A 162 12.43 14.63 7.40
C ALA A 162 10.91 14.57 7.67
N ALA A 163 10.42 15.46 8.53
CA ALA A 163 8.99 15.64 8.76
C ALA A 163 8.24 15.88 7.44
N GLY A 164 7.13 15.16 7.23
CA GLY A 164 6.32 15.29 6.02
C GLY A 164 7.01 14.74 4.77
N ALA A 165 8.00 13.86 4.91
CA ALA A 165 8.70 13.22 3.80
C ALA A 165 8.56 11.69 3.83
N SER A 166 8.96 11.06 2.72
CA SER A 166 9.11 9.62 2.63
C SER A 166 10.46 9.23 2.01
N SER A 167 10.90 8.00 2.25
CA SER A 167 12.04 7.41 1.58
C SER A 167 11.79 5.93 1.33
N ALA A 168 12.28 5.43 0.19
CA ALA A 168 12.06 4.04 -0.23
C ALA A 168 13.39 3.32 -0.46
N ARG A 169 13.37 2.00 -0.28
CA ARG A 169 14.47 1.13 -0.69
C ARG A 169 13.98 -0.27 -1.02
N ALA A 170 14.61 -0.90 -2.00
CA ALA A 170 14.45 -2.33 -2.24
C ALA A 170 15.14 -3.14 -1.14
N ILE A 171 14.52 -4.25 -0.76
CA ILE A 171 15.01 -5.22 0.21
C ILE A 171 14.81 -6.64 -0.32
N ASN A 172 15.69 -7.54 0.09
CA ASN A 172 15.40 -8.97 -0.05
C ASN A 172 14.27 -9.35 0.91
N PRO A 173 13.39 -10.30 0.53
CA PRO A 173 12.44 -10.91 1.45
C PRO A 173 13.16 -11.48 2.68
N VAL A 174 13.04 -10.80 3.82
CA VAL A 174 13.68 -11.21 5.08
C VAL A 174 12.72 -11.04 6.25
N LYS A 175 12.89 -11.88 7.27
CA LYS A 175 12.23 -11.68 8.56
C LYS A 175 13.02 -10.65 9.35
N ALA A 176 12.39 -9.54 9.71
CA ALA A 176 12.97 -8.53 10.58
C ALA A 176 11.91 -7.91 11.48
N ARG A 177 12.33 -7.38 12.63
CA ARG A 177 11.54 -6.44 13.43
C ARG A 177 12.14 -5.06 13.25
N LEU A 178 11.29 -4.07 13.04
CA LEU A 178 11.69 -2.69 12.78
C LEU A 178 11.27 -1.79 13.93
N VAL A 179 12.11 -0.83 14.27
CA VAL A 179 11.82 0.23 15.24
C VAL A 179 12.00 1.56 14.54
N ALA A 180 11.02 2.44 14.68
CA ALA A 180 11.15 3.83 14.24
C ALA A 180 11.47 4.70 15.46
N ALA A 181 12.41 5.62 15.29
CA ALA A 181 12.82 6.54 16.33
C ALA A 181 12.53 7.99 15.91
N CYS A 182 12.12 8.78 16.90
CA CYS A 182 12.07 10.23 16.83
C CYS A 182 12.91 10.82 17.97
N GLY A 183 14.10 11.33 17.66
CA GLY A 183 15.06 11.73 18.69
C GLY A 183 15.43 10.54 19.59
N SER A 184 15.16 10.65 20.90
CA SER A 184 15.44 9.60 21.90
C SER A 184 14.24 8.68 22.20
N LYS A 185 13.13 8.83 21.45
CA LYS A 185 11.92 8.03 21.64
C LYS A 185 11.77 7.03 20.51
N ASP A 186 11.56 5.79 20.92
CA ASP A 186 11.36 4.67 20.02
C ASP A 186 9.89 4.26 19.99
N SER A 187 9.44 3.82 18.82
CA SER A 187 8.17 3.12 18.68
C SER A 187 8.24 1.71 19.26
N ALA A 188 7.08 1.10 19.51
CA ALA A 188 7.05 -0.35 19.66
C ALA A 188 7.63 -1.03 18.40
N PRO A 189 8.32 -2.18 18.52
CA PRO A 189 8.85 -2.86 17.35
C PRO A 189 7.74 -3.48 16.49
N LEU A 190 7.83 -3.28 15.19
CA LEU A 190 6.93 -3.83 14.16
C LEU A 190 7.60 -5.04 13.50
N ALA A 191 6.97 -6.22 13.56
CA ALA A 191 7.42 -7.35 12.74
C ALA A 191 7.08 -7.09 11.26
N LEU A 192 8.07 -7.21 10.37
CA LEU A 192 7.79 -7.23 8.94
C LEU A 192 7.03 -8.52 8.58
N PRO A 193 5.97 -8.42 7.75
CA PRO A 193 5.33 -9.61 7.21
C PRO A 193 6.26 -10.31 6.22
N SER A 194 5.88 -11.52 5.80
CA SER A 194 6.60 -12.27 4.77
C SER A 194 6.36 -11.66 3.38
N LEU A 195 7.11 -10.61 3.06
CA LEU A 195 7.03 -9.92 1.77
C LEU A 195 7.52 -10.81 0.62
N GLN A 196 6.91 -10.65 -0.54
CA GLN A 196 7.29 -11.30 -1.79
C GLN A 196 8.00 -10.30 -2.73
N PRO A 197 8.79 -10.77 -3.70
CA PRO A 197 9.24 -9.93 -4.81
C PRO A 197 8.07 -9.16 -5.45
N GLY A 198 8.25 -7.87 -5.71
CA GLY A 198 7.22 -6.99 -6.24
C GLY A 198 6.26 -6.38 -5.20
N ASP A 199 6.28 -6.84 -3.93
CA ASP A 199 5.50 -6.20 -2.88
C ASP A 199 6.02 -4.79 -2.57
N HIS A 200 5.10 -3.82 -2.44
CA HIS A 200 5.41 -2.49 -1.92
C HIS A 200 4.80 -2.35 -0.53
N TYR A 201 5.63 -2.29 0.51
CA TYR A 201 5.19 -2.19 1.89
C TYR A 201 5.44 -0.79 2.46
N SER A 202 4.38 -0.12 2.89
CA SER A 202 4.47 1.20 3.51
C SER A 202 4.62 1.08 5.02
N LEU A 203 5.54 1.85 5.58
CA LEU A 203 5.81 2.01 7.00
C LEU A 203 5.50 3.46 7.37
N PHE A 204 4.55 3.68 8.26
CA PHE A 204 4.12 5.01 8.67
C PHE A 204 4.54 5.25 10.13
N LEU A 205 5.39 6.25 10.34
CA LEU A 205 5.59 6.83 11.66
C LEU A 205 4.53 7.91 11.88
N SER A 206 3.66 7.69 12.86
CA SER A 206 2.58 8.58 13.28
C SER A 206 2.65 8.81 14.79
N GLY A 207 1.64 9.46 15.38
CA GLY A 207 1.68 9.89 16.77
C GLY A 207 2.46 11.20 16.93
N SER A 208 3.20 11.34 18.03
CA SER A 208 4.03 12.51 18.31
C SER A 208 5.50 12.11 18.50
N GLY A 209 6.41 13.08 18.48
CA GLY A 209 7.83 12.84 18.80
C GLY A 209 8.05 12.24 20.20
N SER A 210 7.13 12.45 21.15
CA SER A 210 7.19 11.87 22.49
C SER A 210 6.60 10.46 22.60
N ALA A 211 5.68 10.10 21.70
CA ALA A 211 5.01 8.81 21.64
C ALA A 211 4.86 8.34 20.18
N PRO A 212 5.98 8.02 19.50
CA PRO A 212 5.96 7.61 18.11
C PRO A 212 5.29 6.25 17.94
N VAL A 213 4.47 6.11 16.90
CA VAL A 213 3.77 4.87 16.56
C VAL A 213 4.15 4.44 15.15
N LEU A 214 4.81 3.29 15.04
CA LEU A 214 5.15 2.66 13.75
C LEU A 214 4.07 1.66 13.37
N GLN A 215 3.55 1.79 12.15
CA GLN A 215 2.62 0.83 11.57
C GLN A 215 3.01 0.49 10.15
N GLY A 216 2.73 -0.75 9.74
CA GLY A 216 2.99 -1.22 8.40
C GLY A 216 1.71 -1.56 7.65
N GLN A 217 1.74 -1.38 6.33
CA GLN A 217 0.63 -1.69 5.45
C GLN A 217 1.16 -2.12 4.08
N LEU A 218 0.65 -3.23 3.55
CA LEU A 218 0.88 -3.59 2.16
C LEU A 218 0.14 -2.61 1.25
N SER A 219 0.87 -2.00 0.33
CA SER A 219 0.30 -1.08 -0.66
C SER A 219 -0.40 -1.88 -1.76
N GLY A 220 -1.44 -1.28 -2.35
CA GLY A 220 -2.08 -1.81 -3.54
C GLY A 220 -2.68 -0.68 -4.35
N THR A 221 -2.99 -0.97 -5.60
CA THR A 221 -3.70 -0.06 -6.51
C THR A 221 -5.14 -0.54 -6.62
N ASP A 222 -6.08 0.38 -6.80
CA ASP A 222 -7.44 0.05 -7.20
C ASP A 222 -7.40 -0.71 -8.54
N PRO A 223 -8.33 -1.66 -8.75
CA PRO A 223 -8.42 -2.32 -10.04
C PRO A 223 -8.67 -1.27 -11.12
N VAL A 224 -7.99 -1.41 -12.27
CA VAL A 224 -8.35 -0.64 -13.46
C VAL A 224 -9.78 -1.06 -13.81
N GLY A 225 -10.73 -0.11 -13.75
CA GLY A 225 -12.10 -0.38 -14.18
C GLY A 225 -12.10 -0.92 -15.61
N ARG A 226 -12.84 -2.01 -15.85
CA ARG A 226 -13.24 -2.37 -17.22
C ARG A 226 -14.34 -1.43 -17.68
#